data_AF-A0A843ASN4-F1
#
_entry.id   AF-A0A843ASN4-F1
#
_cell.length_a   1.000
_cell.length_b   1.000
_cell.length_c   1.000
_cell.angle_alpha   90.00
_cell.angle_beta   90.00
_cell.angle_gamma   90.00
#
_symmetry.space_group_name_H-M   'P 1'
#
loop_
_entity.id
_entity.type
_entity.pdbx_description
1 polymer ?
#
loop_
_entity_poly.entity_id
_entity_poly.type
_entity_poly.pdbx_seq_one_letter_code
_entity_poly.pdbx_strand_id
1 'polypeptide(L)'
;MARNKIVTSVSLTPEVFKMGRDEGYNFSELLEEAIIDRNDPQKEIAFLQGQIQYHQDKIHELNQKIEIVKKAENKIKEFIVMEAIEHYLPDYRLTGVLRDSVERRLCEKLKLTPEELVEVFDEHL
;
A
#
# COMPACT_ATOMS: atom_id res chain seq x y z
N MET A 1 -42.78 -21.62 30.67
CA MET A 1 -43.23 -20.23 30.41
C MET A 1 -43.02 -19.94 28.94
N ALA A 2 -44.06 -19.63 28.17
CA ALA A 2 -43.90 -19.26 26.76
C ALA A 2 -43.28 -17.86 26.68
N ARG A 3 -42.12 -17.72 26.03
CA ARG A 3 -41.53 -16.41 25.72
C ARG A 3 -42.47 -15.65 24.78
N ASN A 4 -42.68 -14.36 25.00
CA ASN A 4 -43.41 -13.50 24.07
C ASN A 4 -42.63 -13.43 22.76
N LYS A 5 -43.15 -14.02 21.67
CA LYS A 5 -42.60 -13.87 20.32
C LYS A 5 -43.11 -12.58 19.71
N ILE A 6 -42.20 -11.71 19.29
CA ILE A 6 -42.52 -10.52 18.50
C ILE A 6 -42.46 -10.93 17.02
N VAL A 7 -43.56 -10.78 16.31
CA VAL A 7 -43.63 -11.06 14.87
C VAL A 7 -43.45 -9.75 14.12
N THR A 8 -42.47 -9.71 13.23
CA THR A 8 -42.20 -8.58 12.34
C THR A 8 -41.98 -9.06 10.92
N SER A 9 -42.14 -8.18 9.94
CA SER A 9 -41.97 -8.48 8.52
C SER A 9 -40.69 -7.83 8.00
N VAL A 10 -39.92 -8.58 7.21
CA VAL A 10 -38.66 -8.13 6.62
C VAL A 10 -38.70 -8.40 5.11
N SER A 11 -38.27 -7.43 4.32
CA SER A 11 -38.16 -7.57 2.87
C SER A 11 -36.78 -8.09 2.50
N LEU A 12 -36.74 -9.20 1.76
CA LEU A 12 -35.50 -9.81 1.26
C LEU A 12 -35.47 -9.77 -0.26
N THR A 13 -34.26 -9.72 -0.81
CA THR A 13 -34.05 -9.87 -2.26
C THR A 13 -34.57 -11.24 -2.71
N PRO A 14 -35.33 -11.34 -3.83
CA PRO A 14 -35.94 -12.60 -4.26
C PRO A 14 -34.94 -13.75 -4.45
N GLU A 15 -33.72 -13.44 -4.91
CA GLU A 15 -32.65 -14.42 -5.14
C GLU A 15 -32.18 -15.06 -3.83
N VAL A 16 -31.95 -14.24 -2.80
CA VAL A 16 -31.52 -14.67 -1.46
C VAL A 16 -32.61 -15.51 -0.80
N PHE A 17 -33.88 -15.09 -0.93
CA PHE A 17 -35.01 -15.84 -0.40
C PHE A 17 -35.16 -17.21 -1.06
N LYS A 18 -35.00 -17.27 -2.39
CA LYS A 18 -35.09 -18.51 -3.15
C LYS A 18 -33.98 -19.49 -2.77
N MET A 19 -32.74 -19.02 -2.73
CA MET A 19 -31.59 -19.82 -2.33
C MET A 19 -31.77 -20.40 -0.92
N GLY A 20 -32.18 -19.58 0.05
CA GLY A 20 -32.35 -20.08 1.41
C GLY A 20 -33.53 -21.03 1.60
N ARG A 21 -34.60 -20.88 0.80
CA ARG A 21 -35.70 -21.87 0.77
C ARG A 21 -35.24 -23.19 0.17
N ASP A 22 -34.51 -23.15 -0.94
CA ASP A 22 -34.05 -24.35 -1.65
C ASP A 22 -33.07 -25.18 -0.79
N GLU A 23 -32.30 -24.52 0.09
CA GLU A 23 -31.43 -25.16 1.09
C GLU A 23 -32.17 -25.60 2.37
N GLY A 24 -33.46 -25.30 2.50
CA GLY A 24 -34.30 -25.75 3.62
C GLY A 24 -34.18 -24.94 4.91
N TYR A 25 -33.63 -23.72 4.85
CA TYR A 25 -33.46 -22.91 6.06
C TYR A 25 -34.77 -22.35 6.60
N ASN A 26 -34.84 -22.27 7.92
CA ASN A 26 -35.85 -21.49 8.63
C ASN A 26 -35.34 -20.04 8.79
N PHE A 27 -35.82 -19.13 7.94
CA PHE A 27 -35.40 -17.73 7.96
C PHE A 27 -35.65 -17.02 9.30
N SER A 28 -36.68 -17.41 10.05
CA SER A 28 -36.94 -16.82 11.37
C SER A 28 -35.88 -17.23 12.39
N GLU A 29 -35.47 -18.50 12.40
CA GLU A 29 -34.37 -18.98 13.25
C GLU A 29 -33.03 -18.38 12.83
N LEU A 30 -32.75 -18.33 11.52
CA LEU A 30 -31.56 -17.67 10.97
C LEU A 30 -31.47 -16.19 11.36
N LEU A 31 -32.59 -15.47 11.29
CA LEU A 31 -32.65 -14.06 11.70
C LEU A 31 -32.51 -13.91 13.21
N GLU A 32 -33.16 -14.76 14.01
CA GLU A 32 -32.97 -14.76 15.46
C GLU A 32 -31.50 -15.03 15.83
N GLU A 33 -30.88 -16.04 15.23
CA GLU A 33 -29.47 -16.36 15.44
C GLU A 33 -28.56 -15.21 14.98
N ALA A 34 -28.79 -14.63 13.80
CA ALA A 34 -27.99 -13.49 13.33
C ALA A 34 -28.16 -12.24 14.20
N ILE A 35 -29.36 -12.01 14.76
CA ILE A 35 -29.63 -10.91 15.69
C ILE A 35 -28.96 -11.17 17.04
N ILE A 36 -29.03 -12.41 17.55
CA ILE A 36 -28.38 -12.81 18.80
C ILE A 36 -26.85 -12.72 18.63
N ASP A 37 -26.33 -13.19 17.51
CA ASP A 37 -24.90 -13.18 17.19
C ASP A 37 -24.34 -11.78 17.00
N ARG A 38 -25.09 -10.86 16.39
CA ARG A 38 -24.72 -9.43 16.34
C ARG A 38 -24.79 -8.73 17.70
N ASN A 39 -25.54 -9.28 18.65
CA ASN A 39 -25.66 -8.75 20.00
C ASN A 39 -24.71 -9.45 20.99
N ASP A 40 -23.86 -10.38 20.54
CA ASP A 40 -22.79 -10.98 21.35
C ASP A 40 -21.51 -10.12 21.24
N PRO A 41 -21.13 -9.38 22.30
CA PRO A 41 -19.96 -8.51 22.26
C PRO A 41 -18.65 -9.28 21.99
N GLN A 42 -18.56 -10.57 22.34
CA GLN A 42 -17.35 -11.35 22.11
C GLN A 42 -17.14 -11.67 20.63
N LYS A 43 -18.22 -11.97 19.91
CA LYS A 43 -18.17 -12.19 18.46
C LYS A 43 -17.81 -10.92 17.70
N GLU A 44 -18.38 -9.78 18.10
CA GLU A 44 -18.04 -8.49 17.52
C GLU A 44 -16.56 -8.12 17.77
N ILE A 45 -16.06 -8.34 18.99
CA ILE A 45 -14.64 -8.13 19.31
C ILE A 45 -13.74 -9.01 18.43
N ALA A 46 -14.08 -10.30 18.27
CA ALA A 46 -13.30 -11.21 17.44
C ALA A 46 -13.29 -10.79 15.96
N PHE A 47 -14.43 -10.33 15.45
CA PHE A 47 -14.54 -9.79 14.09
C PHE A 47 -13.67 -8.54 13.90
N LEU A 48 -13.75 -7.59 14.82
CA LEU A 48 -12.94 -6.36 14.79
C LEU A 48 -11.44 -6.68 14.90
N GLN A 49 -11.04 -7.64 15.75
CA GLN A 49 -9.65 -8.10 15.84
C GLN A 49 -9.18 -8.71 14.52
N GLY A 50 -10.02 -9.50 13.85
CA GLY A 50 -9.73 -10.04 12.52
C GLY A 50 -9.51 -8.94 11.47
N GLN A 51 -10.32 -7.87 11.49
CA GLN A 51 -10.11 -6.72 10.60
C GLN A 51 -8.82 -5.98 10.90
N ILE A 52 -8.49 -5.78 12.18
CA ILE A 52 -7.23 -5.14 12.60
C ILE A 52 -6.05 -5.93 12.05
N GLN A 53 -6.04 -7.26 12.24
CA GLN A 53 -4.97 -8.11 11.73
C GLN A 53 -4.83 -8.02 10.21
N TYR A 54 -5.95 -8.10 9.49
CA TYR A 54 -5.95 -7.95 8.03
C TYR A 54 -5.33 -6.61 7.58
N HIS A 55 -5.66 -5.51 8.26
CA HIS A 55 -5.10 -4.20 7.94
C HIS A 55 -3.61 -4.10 8.31
N GLN A 56 -3.18 -4.73 9.40
CA GLN A 56 -1.76 -4.80 9.78
C GLN A 56 -0.95 -5.57 8.74
N ASP A 57 -1.44 -6.71 8.27
CA ASP A 57 -0.80 -7.49 7.21
C ASP A 57 -0.71 -6.67 5.91
N LYS A 58 -1.75 -5.90 5.60
CA LYS A 58 -1.75 -5.02 4.42
C LYS A 58 -0.75 -3.88 4.52
N ILE A 59 -0.63 -3.27 5.70
CA ILE A 59 0.39 -2.25 5.97
C ILE A 59 1.78 -2.84 5.79
N HIS A 60 2.02 -4.05 6.30
CA HIS A 60 3.30 -4.74 6.14
C HIS A 60 3.64 -4.98 4.67
N GLU A 61 2.69 -5.52 3.88
CA GLU A 61 2.86 -5.74 2.44
C GLU A 61 3.19 -4.44 1.69
N LEU A 62 2.49 -3.35 1.99
CA LEU A 62 2.73 -2.05 1.36
C LEU A 62 4.10 -1.47 1.72
N ASN A 63 4.53 -1.61 2.98
CA ASN A 63 5.86 -1.18 3.40
C ASN A 63 6.97 -1.97 2.68
N GLN A 64 6.80 -3.28 2.48
CA GLN A 64 7.74 -4.06 1.67
C GLN A 64 7.83 -3.54 0.23
N LYS A 65 6.69 -3.18 -0.39
CA LYS A 65 6.68 -2.59 -1.74
C LYS A 65 7.37 -1.24 -1.79
N ILE A 66 7.18 -0.38 -0.79
CA ILE A 66 7.89 0.90 -0.69
C ILE A 66 9.40 0.68 -0.68
N GLU A 67 9.89 -0.28 0.11
CA GLU A 67 11.33 -0.58 0.18
C GLU A 67 11.88 -1.13 -1.15
N ILE A 68 11.10 -1.91 -1.89
CA ILE A 68 11.49 -2.36 -3.24
C ILE A 68 11.62 -1.15 -4.18
N VAL A 69 10.65 -0.22 -4.15
CA VAL A 69 10.67 0.98 -5.00
C VAL A 69 11.86 1.88 -4.65
N LYS A 70 12.14 2.10 -3.36
CA LYS A 70 13.33 2.87 -2.94
C LYS A 70 14.63 2.24 -3.42
N LYS A 71 14.77 0.92 -3.32
CA LYS A 71 15.95 0.20 -3.84
C LYS A 71 16.08 0.36 -5.36
N ALA A 72 14.96 0.37 -6.09
CA ALA A 72 14.97 0.62 -7.52
C ALA A 72 15.35 2.07 -7.86
N GLU A 73 14.84 3.07 -7.13
CA GLU A 73 15.22 4.48 -7.29
C GLU A 73 16.73 4.67 -7.07
N ASN A 74 17.29 4.05 -6.01
CA ASN A 74 18.73 4.12 -5.74
C ASN A 74 19.56 3.52 -6.89
N LYS A 75 19.18 2.35 -7.41
CA LYS A 75 19.86 1.75 -8.58
C LYS A 75 19.80 2.63 -9.83
N ILE A 76 18.67 3.30 -10.06
CA ILE A 76 18.53 4.23 -11.18
C ILE A 76 19.46 5.43 -10.98
N LYS A 77 19.53 5.97 -9.77
CA LYS A 77 20.46 7.07 -9.45
C LYS A 77 21.92 6.66 -9.66
N GLU A 78 22.32 5.51 -9.15
CA GLU A 78 23.67 4.94 -9.37
C GLU A 78 23.98 4.83 -10.86
N PHE A 79 23.05 4.30 -11.66
CA PHE A 79 23.22 4.19 -13.10
C PHE A 79 23.40 5.56 -13.77
N ILE A 80 22.55 6.55 -13.43
CA ILE A 80 22.64 7.91 -13.98
C ILE A 80 23.97 8.57 -13.59
N VAL A 81 24.45 8.35 -12.36
CA VAL A 81 25.76 8.85 -11.91
C VAL A 81 26.87 8.22 -12.74
N MET A 82 26.90 6.90 -12.91
CA MET A 82 27.92 6.24 -13.73
C MET A 82 27.93 6.75 -15.17
N GLU A 83 26.74 6.88 -15.79
CA GLU A 83 26.62 7.42 -17.15
C GLU A 83 27.12 8.88 -17.22
N ALA A 84 26.83 9.69 -16.20
CA ALA A 84 27.32 11.06 -16.12
C ALA A 84 28.84 11.14 -15.96
N ILE A 85 29.43 10.28 -15.12
CA ILE A 85 30.88 10.19 -14.94
C ILE A 85 31.54 9.75 -16.25
N GLU A 86 31.06 8.68 -16.89
CA GLU A 86 31.62 8.20 -18.17
C GLU A 86 31.60 9.28 -19.26
N HIS A 87 30.53 10.07 -19.33
CA HIS A 87 30.38 11.08 -20.39
C HIS A 87 31.02 12.43 -20.09
N TYR A 88 30.99 12.91 -18.85
CA TYR A 88 31.36 14.30 -18.54
C TYR A 88 32.63 14.43 -17.69
N LEU A 89 33.12 13.35 -17.06
CA LEU A 89 34.36 13.39 -16.27
C LEU A 89 35.59 13.83 -17.09
N PRO A 90 35.79 13.41 -18.36
CA PRO A 90 36.95 13.84 -19.13
C PRO A 90 37.00 15.36 -19.33
N ASP A 91 35.87 15.97 -19.68
CA ASP A 91 35.77 17.42 -19.84
C ASP A 91 35.94 18.12 -18.48
N TYR A 92 35.30 17.59 -17.43
CA TYR A 92 35.42 18.12 -16.07
C TYR A 92 36.87 18.09 -15.56
N ARG A 93 37.64 17.02 -15.84
CA ARG A 93 39.07 16.93 -15.50
C ARG A 93 39.91 18.02 -16.15
N LEU A 94 39.50 18.53 -17.31
CA LEU A 94 40.23 19.55 -18.05
C LEU A 94 39.85 20.97 -17.62
N THR A 95 38.57 21.21 -17.33
CA THR A 95 38.04 22.55 -17.04
C THR A 95 37.84 22.83 -15.55
N GLY A 96 37.75 21.79 -14.73
CA GLY A 96 37.37 21.85 -13.32
C GLY A 96 35.91 22.26 -13.09
N VAL A 97 35.09 22.34 -14.14
CA VAL A 97 33.69 22.79 -14.06
C VAL A 97 32.79 22.06 -15.06
N LEU A 98 31.58 21.69 -14.62
CA LEU A 98 30.52 21.21 -15.51
C LEU A 98 29.84 22.40 -16.20
N ARG A 99 29.30 22.19 -17.40
CA ARG A 99 28.45 23.22 -18.05
C ARG A 99 27.13 23.34 -17.28
N ASP A 100 26.64 24.56 -17.07
CA ASP A 100 25.40 24.86 -16.33
C ASP A 100 24.19 24.02 -16.78
N SER A 101 24.06 23.78 -18.09
CA SER A 101 22.95 22.98 -18.65
C SER A 101 23.04 21.49 -18.30
N VAL A 102 24.26 20.97 -18.09
CA VAL A 102 24.53 19.60 -17.67
C VAL A 102 24.34 19.48 -16.16
N GLU A 103 24.92 20.39 -15.40
CA GLU A 103 24.80 20.47 -13.94
C GLU A 103 23.33 20.54 -13.51
N ARG A 104 22.57 21.52 -14.02
CA ARG A 104 21.14 21.67 -13.68
C ARG A 104 20.34 20.41 -13.97
N ARG A 105 20.56 19.78 -15.12
CA ARG A 105 19.87 18.56 -15.54
C ARG A 105 20.21 17.38 -14.62
N LEU A 106 21.47 17.24 -14.20
CA LEU A 106 21.90 16.17 -13.31
C LEU A 106 21.39 16.40 -11.88
N CYS A 107 21.44 17.62 -11.37
CA CYS A 107 20.86 18.00 -10.07
C CYS A 107 19.36 17.69 -10.01
N GLU A 108 18.59 18.04 -11.06
CA GLU A 108 17.15 17.73 -11.14
C GLU A 108 16.88 16.22 -11.18
N LYS A 109 17.66 15.46 -11.96
CA LYS A 109 17.47 14.00 -12.10
C LYS A 109 17.87 13.22 -10.86
N LEU A 110 18.98 13.60 -10.23
CA LEU A 110 19.52 12.91 -9.06
C LEU A 110 18.93 13.42 -7.74
N LYS A 111 18.23 14.57 -7.79
CA LYS A 111 17.76 15.32 -6.64
C LYS A 111 18.92 15.69 -5.70
N LEU A 112 20.00 16.21 -6.30
CA LEU A 112 21.20 16.68 -5.61
C LEU A 112 21.28 18.20 -5.70
N THR A 113 21.97 18.82 -4.74
CA THR A 113 22.42 20.21 -4.89
C THR A 113 23.64 20.27 -5.83
N PRO A 114 23.95 21.44 -6.40
CA PRO A 114 25.20 21.63 -7.16
C PRO A 114 26.45 21.21 -6.39
N GLU A 115 26.52 21.53 -5.09
CA GLU A 115 27.66 21.17 -4.24
C GLU A 115 27.81 19.64 -4.11
N GLU A 116 26.71 18.92 -3.86
CA GLU A 116 26.70 17.45 -3.78
C GLU A 116 27.09 16.81 -5.12
N LEU A 117 26.69 17.41 -6.25
CA LEU A 117 27.07 16.93 -7.58
C LEU A 117 28.57 17.10 -7.84
N VAL A 118 29.16 18.22 -7.41
CA VAL A 118 30.60 18.48 -7.51
C VAL A 118 31.38 17.47 -6.67
N GLU A 119 30.95 17.21 -5.43
CA GLU A 119 31.57 16.18 -4.57
C GLU A 119 31.60 14.81 -5.26
N VAL A 120 30.50 14.40 -5.92
CA VAL A 120 30.44 13.14 -6.68
C VAL A 120 31.47 13.11 -7.82
N PHE A 121 31.66 14.19 -8.57
CA PHE A 121 32.66 14.23 -9.64
C PHE A 121 34.10 14.26 -9.10
N ASP A 122 34.33 14.97 -8.00
CA ASP A 122 35.63 15.08 -7.33
C ASP A 122 36.07 13.74 -6.71
N GLU A 123 35.14 12.93 -6.20
CA GLU A 123 35.43 11.57 -5.70
C GLU A 123 35.89 10.60 -6.80
N HIS A 124 35.56 10.86 -8.06
CA HIS A 124 35.87 10.00 -9.21
C HIS A 124 37.04 10.53 -10.08
N LEU A 125 37.67 11.63 -9.65
CA LEU A 125 38.72 12.36 -10.37
C LEU A 125 40.07 11.64 -10.31
#